data_AF-A0A820IWB6-F1
#
_entry.id   AF-A0A820IWB6-F1
#
_cell.length_a   1.000
_cell.length_b   1.000
_cell.length_c   1.000
_cell.angle_alpha   90.00
_cell.angle_beta   90.00
_cell.angle_gamma   90.00
#
_symmetry.space_group_name_H-M   'P 1'
#
loop_
_entity.id
_entity.type
_entity.pdbx_description
1 polymer ?
#
loop_
_entity_poly.entity_id
_entity_poly.type
_entity_poly.pdbx_seq_one_letter_code
_entity_poly.pdbx_strand_id
1 'polypeptide(L)'
;VAGFFHDIEDNVFVASHNRQNPADGLSQQESASIHLYTMQFDGGPSLYLLLNQSLRAENRQELRPWFSFLKLFLTALHKLPSQTEIVWRGIRDVDLSSKYKTGMKFVWWGVSSCTTRIEVLEESQFLGKHGQRTLFSIQCINGKSITAHSYSTDTEEIILMPGSCFEV
;
A
#
# COMPACT_ATOMS: atom_id res chain seq x y z
N VAL A 1 -11.23 -23.76 -4.41
CA VAL A 1 -11.84 -23.05 -3.26
C VAL A 1 -11.15 -23.41 -1.95
N ALA A 2 -10.76 -24.67 -1.68
CA ALA A 2 -10.09 -25.05 -0.43
C ALA A 2 -8.62 -24.56 -0.26
N GLY A 3 -7.86 -24.39 -1.34
CA GLY A 3 -6.45 -23.93 -1.23
C GLY A 3 -6.27 -22.43 -0.94
N PHE A 4 -7.20 -21.59 -1.42
CA PHE A 4 -7.11 -20.13 -1.31
C PHE A 4 -7.33 -19.60 0.12
N PHE A 5 -8.07 -20.34 0.94
CA PHE A 5 -8.39 -19.92 2.32
C PHE A 5 -7.30 -20.30 3.32
N HIS A 6 -6.53 -21.37 3.06
CA HIS A 6 -5.45 -21.79 3.96
C HIS A 6 -4.34 -20.73 4.03
N ASP A 7 -3.96 -20.19 2.87
CA ASP A 7 -2.89 -19.19 2.79
C ASP A 7 -3.29 -17.87 3.49
N ILE A 8 -4.57 -17.48 3.47
CA ILE A 8 -5.01 -16.23 4.14
C ILE A 8 -4.94 -16.36 5.66
N GLU A 9 -5.37 -17.49 6.21
CA GLU A 9 -5.36 -17.71 7.67
C GLU A 9 -3.93 -17.71 8.21
N ASP A 10 -2.98 -18.34 7.50
CA ASP A 10 -1.57 -18.35 7.87
C ASP A 10 -0.96 -16.95 7.81
N ASN A 11 -1.23 -16.18 6.75
CA ASN A 11 -0.74 -14.80 6.65
C ASN A 11 -1.35 -13.89 7.73
N VAL A 12 -2.63 -14.08 8.07
CA VAL A 12 -3.29 -13.36 9.18
C VAL A 12 -2.64 -13.75 10.51
N PHE A 13 -2.32 -15.03 10.71
CA PHE A 13 -1.64 -15.50 11.90
C PHE A 13 -0.26 -14.85 12.04
N VAL A 14 0.55 -14.87 10.97
CA VAL A 14 1.87 -14.22 10.92
C VAL A 14 1.75 -12.73 11.25
N ALA A 15 0.83 -12.02 10.60
CA ALA A 15 0.64 -10.60 10.83
C ALA A 15 0.23 -10.27 12.26
N SER A 16 -0.67 -11.06 12.85
CA SER A 16 -1.15 -10.87 14.22
C SER A 16 -0.06 -11.09 15.27
N HIS A 17 0.94 -11.91 14.95
CA HIS A 17 2.07 -12.21 15.83
C HIS A 17 3.33 -11.41 15.50
N ASN A 18 3.27 -10.43 14.58
CA ASN A 18 4.47 -9.72 14.16
C ASN A 18 5.17 -9.01 15.32
N ARG A 19 4.40 -8.41 16.25
CA ARG A 19 4.89 -7.60 17.37
C ARG A 19 3.90 -7.58 18.52
N GLN A 20 4.41 -7.82 19.72
CA GLN A 20 3.62 -7.76 20.96
C GLN A 20 3.42 -6.32 21.45
N ASN A 21 4.40 -5.44 21.23
CA ASN A 21 4.36 -4.02 21.62
C ASN A 21 4.66 -3.14 20.40
N PRO A 22 3.64 -2.77 19.61
CA PRO A 22 3.84 -1.91 18.45
C PRO A 22 4.28 -0.50 18.84
N ALA A 23 5.02 0.16 17.94
CA ALA A 23 5.34 1.58 18.07
C ALA A 23 4.09 2.46 17.82
N ASP A 24 4.29 3.78 17.89
CA ASP A 24 3.34 4.80 17.42
C ASP A 24 1.94 4.79 18.07
N GLY A 25 1.84 4.17 19.26
CA GLY A 25 0.57 4.04 19.98
C GLY A 25 -0.46 3.17 19.28
N LEU A 26 -0.02 2.30 18.36
CA LEU A 26 -0.88 1.33 17.70
C LEU A 26 -1.15 0.13 18.64
N SER A 27 -2.38 -0.36 18.61
CA SER A 27 -2.69 -1.68 19.13
C SER A 27 -2.07 -2.77 18.27
N GLN A 28 -1.95 -3.98 18.82
CA GLN A 28 -1.44 -5.14 18.09
C GLN A 28 -2.22 -5.38 16.78
N GLN A 29 -3.54 -5.26 16.81
CA GLN A 29 -4.42 -5.48 15.65
C GLN A 29 -4.23 -4.40 14.58
N GLU A 30 -4.06 -3.14 15.00
CA GLU A 30 -3.79 -2.02 14.08
C GLU A 30 -2.44 -2.21 13.37
N SER A 31 -1.39 -2.52 14.11
CA SER A 31 -0.06 -2.84 13.55
C SER A 31 -0.12 -4.05 12.62
N ALA A 32 -0.79 -5.12 13.04
CA ALA A 32 -0.98 -6.34 12.24
C ALA A 32 -1.72 -6.05 10.93
N SER A 33 -2.71 -5.15 10.94
CA SER A 33 -3.43 -4.80 9.70
C SER A 33 -2.55 -4.12 8.66
N ILE A 34 -1.59 -3.29 9.10
CA ILE A 34 -0.60 -2.66 8.22
C ILE A 34 0.37 -3.72 7.70
N HIS A 35 0.88 -4.56 8.57
CA HIS A 35 1.77 -5.66 8.19
C HIS A 35 1.12 -6.56 7.14
N LEU A 36 -0.11 -7.03 7.40
CA LEU A 36 -0.87 -7.88 6.49
C LEU A 36 -1.11 -7.22 5.13
N TYR A 37 -1.37 -5.90 5.11
CA TYR A 37 -1.51 -5.17 3.85
C TYR A 37 -0.22 -5.22 3.02
N THR A 38 0.95 -5.12 3.66
CA THR A 38 2.25 -5.11 2.98
C THR A 38 2.83 -6.50 2.67
N MET A 39 2.17 -7.56 3.11
CA MET A 39 2.64 -8.93 2.86
C MET A 39 2.41 -9.36 1.42
N GLN A 40 3.43 -10.00 0.84
CA GLN A 40 3.29 -10.78 -0.38
C GLN A 40 2.86 -12.20 0.00
N PHE A 41 1.74 -12.65 -0.56
CA PHE A 41 1.24 -14.00 -0.36
C PHE A 41 1.85 -14.95 -1.38
N ASP A 42 2.18 -16.16 -0.93
CA ASP A 42 2.52 -17.28 -1.79
C ASP A 42 1.22 -17.93 -2.30
N GLY A 43 1.23 -18.43 -3.54
CA GLY A 43 0.11 -19.24 -4.06
C GLY A 43 -1.15 -18.47 -4.49
N GLY A 44 -1.22 -17.14 -4.32
CA GLY A 44 -2.39 -16.35 -4.70
C GLY A 44 -2.20 -14.83 -4.70
N PRO A 45 -3.23 -14.05 -5.10
CA PRO A 45 -3.21 -12.60 -5.03
C PRO A 45 -3.18 -12.15 -3.57
N SER A 46 -2.20 -11.32 -3.25
CA SER A 46 -2.03 -10.75 -1.92
C SER A 46 -3.17 -9.79 -1.56
N LEU A 47 -3.38 -9.57 -0.27
CA LEU A 47 -4.48 -8.76 0.24
C LEU A 47 -4.50 -7.34 -0.38
N TYR A 48 -3.34 -6.68 -0.52
CA TYR A 48 -3.27 -5.34 -1.12
C TYR A 48 -3.72 -5.32 -2.58
N LEU A 49 -3.48 -6.40 -3.35
CA LEU A 49 -3.90 -6.47 -4.74
C LEU A 49 -5.42 -6.50 -4.84
N LEU A 50 -6.05 -7.40 -4.06
CA LEU A 50 -7.50 -7.57 -4.04
C LEU A 50 -8.20 -6.30 -3.52
N LEU A 51 -7.71 -5.74 -2.41
CA LEU A 51 -8.28 -4.51 -1.85
C LEU A 51 -8.19 -3.33 -2.83
N ASN A 52 -7.02 -3.12 -3.43
CA ASN A 52 -6.83 -2.01 -4.37
C ASN A 52 -7.61 -2.19 -5.66
N GLN A 53 -7.86 -3.43 -6.10
CA GLN A 53 -8.77 -3.70 -7.19
C GLN A 53 -10.20 -3.27 -6.83
N SER A 54 -10.73 -3.69 -5.67
CA SER A 54 -12.07 -3.30 -5.23
C SER A 54 -12.21 -1.79 -5.03
N LEU A 55 -11.18 -1.11 -4.52
CA LEU A 55 -11.19 0.35 -4.38
C LEU A 55 -11.25 1.08 -5.73
N ARG A 56 -10.68 0.51 -6.79
CA ARG A 56 -10.66 1.10 -8.14
C ARG A 56 -11.86 0.75 -9.00
N ALA A 57 -12.60 -0.31 -8.66
CA ALA A 57 -13.68 -0.85 -9.49
C ALA A 57 -14.91 0.07 -9.62
N GLU A 58 -14.93 1.22 -8.94
CA GLU A 58 -16.06 2.15 -8.81
C GLU A 58 -17.38 1.51 -8.29
N ASN A 59 -17.40 0.21 -8.03
CA ASN A 59 -18.51 -0.55 -7.49
C ASN A 59 -18.47 -0.59 -5.96
N ARG A 60 -19.31 0.24 -5.31
CA ARG A 60 -19.36 0.31 -3.84
C ARG A 60 -19.88 -0.97 -3.17
N GLN A 61 -20.55 -1.86 -3.90
CA GLN A 61 -21.00 -3.14 -3.36
C GLN A 61 -19.81 -4.09 -3.11
N GLU A 62 -18.79 -4.04 -3.97
CA GLU A 62 -17.57 -4.86 -3.83
C GLU A 62 -16.71 -4.45 -2.64
N LEU A 63 -16.93 -3.26 -2.08
CA LEU A 63 -16.21 -2.80 -0.88
C LEU A 63 -16.81 -3.32 0.43
N ARG A 64 -18.05 -3.82 0.44
CA ARG A 64 -18.72 -4.27 1.67
C ARG A 64 -17.93 -5.33 2.45
N PRO A 65 -17.35 -6.37 1.81
CA PRO A 65 -16.53 -7.37 2.51
C PRO A 65 -15.29 -6.75 3.18
N TRP A 66 -14.81 -5.62 2.67
CA TRP A 66 -13.60 -4.94 3.14
C TRP A 66 -13.85 -3.98 4.30
N PHE A 67 -15.09 -3.66 4.66
CA PHE A 67 -15.39 -2.59 5.63
C PHE A 67 -14.70 -2.78 6.99
N SER A 68 -14.73 -4.00 7.54
CA SER A 68 -14.06 -4.27 8.82
C SER A 68 -12.55 -4.09 8.73
N PHE A 69 -11.93 -4.62 7.66
CA PHE A 69 -10.50 -4.47 7.42
C PHE A 69 -10.12 -3.00 7.20
N LEU A 70 -10.84 -2.30 6.31
CA LEU A 70 -10.64 -0.88 6.02
C LEU A 70 -10.80 -0.04 7.28
N LYS A 71 -11.80 -0.32 8.12
CA LYS A 71 -11.98 0.40 9.37
C LYS A 71 -10.75 0.25 10.26
N LEU A 72 -10.25 -0.96 10.45
CA LEU A 72 -9.06 -1.23 11.26
C LEU A 72 -7.81 -0.58 10.65
N PHE A 73 -7.52 -0.88 9.39
CA PHE A 73 -6.35 -0.40 8.66
C PHE A 73 -6.30 1.13 8.56
N LEU A 74 -7.41 1.78 8.19
CA LEU A 74 -7.46 3.24 8.14
C LEU A 74 -7.34 3.84 9.53
N THR A 75 -7.92 3.24 10.58
CA THR A 75 -7.75 3.73 11.95
C THR A 75 -6.28 3.69 12.36
N ALA A 76 -5.56 2.62 12.03
CA ALA A 76 -4.13 2.50 12.24
C ALA A 76 -3.36 3.62 11.53
N LEU A 77 -3.59 3.81 10.22
CA LEU A 77 -2.91 4.86 9.44
C LEU A 77 -3.19 6.28 9.93
N HIS A 78 -4.40 6.56 10.45
CA HIS A 78 -4.72 7.88 10.98
C HIS A 78 -3.99 8.23 12.28
N LYS A 79 -3.58 7.23 13.07
CA LYS A 79 -2.77 7.44 14.28
C LYS A 79 -1.32 7.78 13.97
N LEU A 80 -0.81 7.35 12.83
CA LEU A 80 0.56 7.63 12.41
C LEU A 80 0.72 9.12 12.05
N PRO A 81 1.87 9.73 12.36
CA PRO A 81 2.13 11.12 12.01
C PRO A 81 2.07 11.32 10.49
N SER A 82 1.57 12.47 10.06
CA SER A 82 1.62 12.87 8.65
C SER A 82 2.98 13.44 8.32
N GLN A 83 3.54 13.03 7.19
CA GLN A 83 4.78 13.55 6.64
C GLN A 83 4.51 14.33 5.34
N THR A 84 5.28 15.40 5.15
CA THR A 84 5.30 16.20 3.92
C THR A 84 6.68 16.08 3.30
N GLU A 85 6.77 15.32 2.23
CA GLU A 85 8.04 15.02 1.55
C GLU A 85 7.81 14.52 0.12
N ILE A 86 8.91 14.37 -0.63
CA ILE A 86 8.88 13.74 -1.95
C ILE A 86 8.93 12.23 -1.77
N VAL A 87 7.94 11.54 -2.32
CA VAL A 87 7.88 10.07 -2.34
C VAL A 87 7.86 9.55 -3.76
N TRP A 88 8.39 8.35 -3.93
CA TRP A 88 8.56 7.70 -5.21
C TRP A 88 7.65 6.48 -5.33
N ARG A 89 7.00 6.36 -6.49
CA ARG A 89 6.17 5.20 -6.81
C ARG A 89 6.50 4.66 -8.19
N GLY A 90 6.94 3.41 -8.24
CA GLY A 90 7.19 2.68 -9.49
C GLY A 90 5.99 1.87 -9.94
N ILE A 91 5.72 1.84 -11.25
CA ILE A 91 4.79 0.91 -11.89
C ILE A 91 5.52 0.21 -13.04
N ARG A 92 5.54 -1.12 -12.97
CA ARG A 92 6.17 -1.99 -13.97
C ARG A 92 5.31 -2.20 -15.20
N ASP A 93 5.98 -2.54 -16.29
CA ASP A 93 5.43 -3.04 -17.55
C ASP A 93 4.35 -2.14 -18.19
N VAL A 94 4.45 -0.83 -17.95
CA VAL A 94 3.50 0.15 -18.50
C VAL A 94 4.10 1.55 -18.61
N ASP A 95 3.79 2.22 -19.72
CA ASP A 95 3.98 3.67 -19.91
C ASP A 95 2.64 4.39 -19.72
N LEU A 96 2.60 5.28 -18.72
CA LEU A 96 1.41 6.08 -18.39
C LEU A 96 1.57 7.56 -18.76
N SER A 97 2.65 7.96 -19.45
CA SER A 97 2.91 9.35 -19.84
C SER A 97 1.82 9.97 -20.71
N SER A 98 1.07 9.15 -21.45
CA SER A 98 -0.09 9.58 -22.22
C SER A 98 -1.32 9.87 -21.35
N LYS A 99 -1.44 9.22 -20.19
CA LYS A 99 -2.56 9.34 -19.26
C LYS A 99 -2.42 10.48 -18.26
N TYR A 100 -1.19 10.91 -17.97
CA TYR A 100 -0.90 11.98 -16.99
C TYR A 100 -0.28 13.17 -17.73
N LYS A 101 -1.10 14.21 -17.98
CA LYS A 101 -0.69 15.45 -18.65
C LYS A 101 -0.63 16.59 -17.64
N THR A 102 0.32 17.51 -17.81
CA THR A 102 0.47 18.70 -16.94
C THR A 102 -0.85 19.45 -16.77
N GLY A 103 -1.16 19.83 -15.52
CA GLY A 103 -2.41 20.48 -15.13
C GLY A 103 -3.60 19.52 -14.97
N MET A 104 -3.44 18.23 -15.27
CA MET A 104 -4.48 17.23 -15.04
C MET A 104 -4.65 16.99 -13.54
N LYS A 105 -5.90 17.06 -13.09
CA LYS A 105 -6.30 16.68 -11.73
C LYS A 105 -6.93 15.30 -11.75
N PHE A 106 -6.54 14.45 -10.82
CA PHE A 106 -7.05 13.09 -10.73
C PHE A 106 -7.04 12.57 -9.29
N VAL A 107 -7.72 11.44 -9.08
CA VAL A 107 -7.83 10.77 -7.79
C VAL A 107 -7.27 9.35 -7.91
N TRP A 108 -6.42 8.95 -6.96
CA TRP A 108 -6.11 7.54 -6.76
C TRP A 108 -7.00 6.97 -5.67
N TRP A 109 -8.00 6.20 -6.09
CA TRP A 109 -8.95 5.56 -5.17
C TRP A 109 -8.33 4.43 -4.34
N GLY A 110 -7.31 3.77 -4.86
CA GLY A 110 -6.56 2.74 -4.14
C GLY A 110 -5.58 3.34 -3.13
N VAL A 111 -5.22 2.54 -2.13
CA VAL A 111 -4.08 2.81 -1.25
C VAL A 111 -2.81 2.77 -2.12
N SER A 112 -1.98 3.81 -2.00
CA SER A 112 -0.76 3.92 -2.82
C SER A 112 0.48 3.78 -1.95
N SER A 113 1.18 2.66 -2.12
CA SER A 113 2.50 2.42 -1.53
C SER A 113 3.58 3.17 -2.31
N CYS A 114 4.42 3.89 -1.60
CA CYS A 114 5.53 4.68 -2.10
C CYS A 114 6.75 4.45 -1.21
N THR A 115 7.90 4.95 -1.62
CA THR A 115 9.12 4.93 -0.82
C THR A 115 9.80 6.29 -0.87
N THR A 116 10.48 6.66 0.20
CA THR A 116 11.42 7.81 0.25
C THR A 116 12.73 7.50 -0.46
N ARG A 117 13.07 6.20 -0.62
CA ARG A 117 14.33 5.71 -1.19
C ARG A 117 14.16 5.26 -2.63
N ILE A 118 14.58 6.11 -3.56
CA ILE A 118 14.48 5.79 -4.99
C ILE A 118 15.26 4.53 -5.37
N GLU A 119 16.34 4.20 -4.64
CA GLU A 119 17.19 3.03 -4.89
C GLU A 119 16.43 1.72 -4.69
N VAL A 120 15.47 1.69 -3.75
CA VAL A 120 14.62 0.51 -3.51
C VAL A 120 13.85 0.16 -4.77
N LEU A 121 13.43 1.14 -5.57
CA LEU A 121 12.71 0.87 -6.81
C LEU A 121 13.60 0.16 -7.84
N GLU A 122 14.92 0.35 -7.81
CA GLU A 122 15.83 -0.29 -8.77
C GLU A 122 15.89 -1.82 -8.62
N GLU A 123 15.45 -2.38 -7.51
CA GLU A 123 15.49 -3.82 -7.26
C GLU A 123 14.49 -4.59 -8.13
N SER A 124 14.87 -5.82 -8.52
CA SER A 124 14.07 -6.69 -9.38
C SER A 124 12.78 -7.18 -8.73
N GLN A 125 12.55 -6.95 -7.43
CA GLN A 125 11.26 -7.19 -6.79
C GLN A 125 10.28 -5.99 -6.85
N PHE A 126 10.78 -4.75 -7.04
CA PHE A 126 9.95 -3.53 -7.06
C PHE A 126 9.69 -2.96 -8.45
N LEU A 127 10.59 -2.12 -9.00
CA LEU A 127 10.47 -1.56 -10.36
C LEU A 127 11.52 -2.18 -11.30
N GLY A 128 12.72 -2.48 -10.81
CA GLY A 128 13.78 -3.12 -11.60
C GLY A 128 14.42 -2.17 -12.60
N LYS A 129 15.44 -2.65 -13.32
CA LYS A 129 16.23 -1.84 -14.27
C LYS A 129 15.85 -2.01 -15.75
N HIS A 130 15.04 -3.00 -16.09
CA HIS A 130 14.67 -3.34 -17.48
C HIS A 130 13.15 -3.31 -17.75
N GLY A 131 12.76 -3.30 -19.02
CA GLY A 131 11.35 -3.20 -19.44
C GLY A 131 10.79 -1.78 -19.46
N GLN A 132 9.54 -1.64 -19.94
CA GLN A 132 8.79 -0.38 -19.92
C GLN A 132 8.35 -0.07 -18.49
N ARG A 133 8.55 1.16 -18.02
CA ARG A 133 8.35 1.54 -16.62
C ARG A 133 7.82 2.95 -16.51
N THR A 134 6.95 3.19 -15.54
CA THR A 134 6.53 4.53 -15.13
C THR A 134 7.00 4.78 -13.70
N LEU A 135 7.68 5.91 -13.48
CA LEU A 135 8.07 6.39 -12.16
C LEU A 135 7.34 7.70 -11.86
N PHE A 136 6.69 7.77 -10.70
CA PHE A 136 6.11 9.00 -10.18
C PHE A 136 7.03 9.59 -9.12
N SER A 137 7.31 10.89 -9.25
CA SER A 137 7.81 11.73 -8.17
C SER A 137 6.62 12.52 -7.61
N ILE A 138 6.32 12.34 -6.33
CA ILE A 138 5.10 12.87 -5.74
C ILE A 138 5.48 13.72 -4.53
N GLN A 139 5.22 15.02 -4.58
CA GLN A 139 5.23 15.85 -3.39
C GLN A 139 3.96 15.55 -2.59
N CYS A 140 4.08 14.79 -1.51
CA CYS A 140 2.94 14.47 -0.64
C CYS A 140 2.90 15.40 0.57
N ILE A 141 1.70 15.64 1.12
CA ILE A 141 1.48 16.48 2.31
C ILE A 141 0.95 15.70 3.51
N ASN A 142 0.50 14.46 3.28
CA ASN A 142 -0.17 13.61 4.27
C ASN A 142 0.26 12.15 4.15
N GLY A 143 1.50 11.91 3.71
CA GLY A 143 2.08 10.57 3.67
C GLY A 143 2.17 9.97 5.06
N LYS A 144 1.96 8.66 5.16
CA LYS A 144 2.06 7.90 6.42
C LYS A 144 3.22 6.93 6.33
N SER A 145 4.31 7.19 7.05
CA SER A 145 5.38 6.19 7.18
C SER A 145 4.84 4.98 7.92
N ILE A 146 4.95 3.83 7.28
CA ILE A 146 4.57 2.53 7.86
C ILE A 146 5.79 1.63 8.06
N THR A 147 7.01 2.17 7.97
CA THR A 147 8.25 1.38 8.07
C THR A 147 8.30 0.57 9.36
N ALA A 148 7.80 1.14 10.46
CA ALA A 148 7.71 0.46 11.74
C ALA A 148 6.59 -0.60 11.80
N HIS A 149 5.81 -0.83 10.76
CA HIS A 149 4.70 -1.79 10.78
C HIS A 149 4.61 -2.66 9.52
N SER A 150 5.36 -2.33 8.47
CA SER A 150 5.43 -3.08 7.21
C SER A 150 6.04 -4.47 7.42
N TYR A 151 5.74 -5.37 6.49
CA TYR A 151 6.36 -6.69 6.36
C TYR A 151 7.83 -6.57 5.97
N SER A 152 8.16 -5.61 5.10
CA SER A 152 9.55 -5.33 4.70
C SER A 152 10.04 -4.03 5.33
N THR A 153 10.98 -4.14 6.26
CA THR A 153 11.52 -2.99 7.01
C THR A 153 12.46 -2.11 6.18
N ASP A 154 12.98 -2.64 5.07
CA ASP A 154 14.11 -2.02 4.35
C ASP A 154 13.67 -1.01 3.28
N THR A 155 12.35 -0.85 3.12
CA THR A 155 11.73 -0.13 2.00
C THR A 155 11.40 1.33 2.31
N GLU A 156 11.51 1.77 3.57
CA GLU A 156 11.05 3.09 4.04
C GLU A 156 9.67 3.46 3.47
N GLU A 157 8.73 2.51 3.60
CA GLU A 157 7.45 2.58 2.92
C GLU A 157 6.56 3.71 3.48
N ILE A 158 6.04 4.53 2.55
CA ILE A 158 5.08 5.59 2.79
C ILE A 158 3.75 5.24 2.12
N ILE A 159 2.66 5.28 2.87
CA ILE A 159 1.30 5.12 2.35
C ILE A 159 0.68 6.49 2.06
N LEU A 160 0.17 6.64 0.84
CA LEU A 160 -0.83 7.66 0.51
C LEU A 160 -2.22 7.05 0.65
N MET A 161 -3.10 7.76 1.33
CA MET A 161 -4.44 7.30 1.67
C MET A 161 -5.29 7.05 0.41
N PRO A 162 -6.25 6.10 0.45
CA PRO A 162 -7.18 5.91 -0.65
C PRO A 162 -8.02 7.17 -0.85
N GLY A 163 -8.27 7.53 -2.11
CA GLY A 163 -8.96 8.78 -2.46
C GLY A 163 -8.06 10.02 -2.42
N SER A 164 -6.73 9.86 -2.45
CA SER A 164 -5.81 10.99 -2.57
C SER A 164 -5.96 11.69 -3.92
N CYS A 165 -6.00 13.02 -3.89
CA CYS A 165 -6.11 13.88 -5.07
C CYS A 165 -4.75 14.44 -5.46
N PHE A 166 -4.48 14.53 -6.76
CA PHE A 166 -3.20 14.96 -7.31
C PHE A 166 -3.40 15.91 -8.49
N GLU A 167 -2.35 16.68 -8.77
CA GLU A 167 -2.19 17.49 -9.97
C GLU A 167 -0.79 17.17 -10.55
N VAL A 168 -0.71 17.03 -11.88
CA VAL A 168 0.55 16.77 -12.62
C VAL A 168 1.26 18.06 -12.98
#